data_AF-A0A915U0W0-F1
#
_entry.id   AF-A0A915U0W0-F1
#
_cell.length_a   1.000
_cell.length_b   1.000
_cell.length_c   1.000
_cell.angle_alpha   90.00
_cell.angle_beta   90.00
_cell.angle_gamma   90.00
#
_symmetry.space_group_name_H-M   'P 1'
#
loop_
_entity.id
_entity.type
_entity.pdbx_description
1 polymer ?
#
loop_
_entity_poly.entity_id
_entity_poly.type
_entity_poly.pdbx_seq_one_letter_code
_entity_poly.pdbx_strand_id
1 'polypeptide(L)'
;MSRERILIVEDDGIIALLLQEITTRYGYEVMAMVATGKEAVEQAITRKPDLILMDIHLADDVDGIEAAARIRASQDIPIVYLTAYADDTTLERAKITEPYAYVLKPVTEKELHIAICLALHKHRSGLQQRKQLAELQKSIPPLQVREPILPICARCKKIKTDQDGWEDVATFIEKHSRTRISHAICPDCARTLYGDEQWYDPRQDDQNPENTDDR
;
A
#
# COMPACT_ATOMS: atom_id res chain seq x y z
N MET A 1 -25.72 -13.13 -13.96
CA MET A 1 -24.34 -12.61 -13.95
C MET A 1 -24.38 -11.22 -14.56
N SER A 2 -23.87 -10.20 -13.87
CA SER A 2 -23.81 -8.84 -14.42
C SER A 2 -22.80 -8.81 -15.56
N ARG A 3 -23.21 -8.33 -16.73
CA ARG A 3 -22.29 -8.09 -17.85
C ARG A 3 -21.48 -6.84 -17.54
N GLU A 4 -20.17 -6.87 -17.75
CA GLU A 4 -19.33 -5.68 -17.64
C GLU A 4 -19.76 -4.65 -18.69
N ARG A 5 -19.90 -3.39 -18.26
CA ARG A 5 -20.41 -2.28 -19.06
C ARG A 5 -19.24 -1.48 -19.63
N ILE A 6 -19.16 -1.39 -20.95
CA ILE A 6 -18.07 -0.78 -21.68
C ILE A 6 -18.55 0.52 -22.33
N LEU A 7 -17.76 1.58 -22.16
CA LEU A 7 -17.90 2.84 -22.88
C LEU A 7 -16.93 2.82 -24.08
N ILE A 8 -17.44 3.13 -25.27
CA ILE A 8 -16.63 3.23 -26.49
C ILE A 8 -16.49 4.71 -26.85
N VAL A 9 -15.26 5.16 -27.06
CA VAL A 9 -14.92 6.53 -27.45
C VAL A 9 -14.14 6.48 -28.76
N GLU A 10 -14.81 6.85 -29.84
CA GLU A 10 -14.31 6.75 -31.22
C GLU A 10 -15.06 7.75 -32.09
N ASP A 11 -14.33 8.57 -32.86
CA ASP A 11 -14.93 9.58 -33.74
C ASP A 11 -15.39 9.00 -35.09
N ASP A 12 -14.74 7.93 -35.57
CA ASP A 12 -15.18 7.17 -36.73
C ASP A 12 -16.34 6.22 -36.37
N GLY A 13 -17.55 6.57 -36.81
CA GLY A 13 -18.75 5.78 -36.55
C GLY A 13 -18.72 4.35 -37.10
N ILE A 14 -17.95 4.06 -38.15
CA ILE A 14 -17.79 2.70 -38.69
C ILE A 14 -16.93 1.87 -37.74
N ILE A 15 -15.83 2.44 -37.26
CA ILE A 15 -14.96 1.78 -36.27
C ILE A 15 -15.73 1.59 -34.96
N ALA A 16 -16.49 2.59 -34.50
CA ALA A 16 -17.29 2.50 -33.29
C ALA A 16 -18.29 1.34 -33.36
N LEU A 17 -18.97 1.17 -34.50
CA LEU A 17 -19.92 0.07 -34.72
C LEU A 17 -19.22 -1.30 -34.75
N LEU A 18 -18.05 -1.40 -35.39
CA LEU A 18 -17.22 -2.61 -35.37
C LEU A 18 -16.81 -2.99 -33.94
N LEU A 19 -16.34 -2.02 -33.16
CA LEU A 19 -15.98 -2.23 -31.76
C LEU A 19 -17.18 -2.68 -30.94
N GLN A 20 -18.36 -2.07 -31.16
CA GLN A 20 -19.59 -2.49 -30.50
C GLN A 20 -19.96 -3.93 -30.85
N GLU A 21 -19.88 -4.31 -32.12
CA GLU A 21 -20.21 -5.66 -32.57
C GLU A 21 -19.27 -6.70 -31.92
N ILE A 22 -17.95 -6.47 -31.97
CA ILE A 22 -16.96 -7.34 -31.33
C ILE A 22 -17.24 -7.44 -29.82
N THR A 23 -17.42 -6.30 -29.16
CA THR A 23 -17.60 -6.22 -27.71
C THR A 23 -18.85 -6.95 -27.25
N THR A 24 -19.98 -6.74 -27.93
CA THR A 24 -21.26 -7.40 -27.61
C THR A 24 -21.22 -8.91 -27.87
N ARG A 25 -20.49 -9.36 -28.91
CA ARG A 25 -20.34 -10.79 -29.23
C ARG A 25 -19.63 -11.57 -28.13
N TYR A 26 -18.68 -10.95 -27.43
CA TYR A 26 -18.03 -11.54 -26.25
C TYR A 26 -18.84 -11.42 -24.96
N GLY A 27 -20.08 -10.91 -25.02
CA GLY A 27 -21.02 -10.89 -23.91
C GLY A 27 -20.91 -9.67 -23.00
N TYR A 28 -20.12 -8.65 -23.38
CA TYR A 28 -20.09 -7.36 -22.69
C TYR A 28 -21.30 -6.50 -23.07
N GLU A 29 -21.64 -5.54 -22.21
CA GLU A 29 -22.69 -4.55 -22.49
C GLU A 29 -22.05 -3.25 -22.96
N VAL A 30 -22.42 -2.75 -24.15
CA VAL A 30 -21.96 -1.44 -24.62
C VAL A 30 -22.93 -0.38 -24.12
N MET A 31 -22.48 0.44 -23.17
CA MET A 31 -23.30 1.41 -22.46
C MET A 31 -23.61 2.66 -23.31
N ALA A 32 -22.60 3.12 -24.05
CA ALA A 32 -22.68 4.26 -24.95
C ALA A 32 -21.51 4.22 -25.93
N MET A 33 -21.71 4.89 -27.07
CA MET A 33 -20.66 5.24 -28.01
C MET A 33 -20.64 6.77 -28.09
N VAL A 34 -19.47 7.38 -27.89
CA VAL A 34 -19.28 8.83 -27.92
C VAL A 34 -18.10 9.17 -28.85
N ALA A 35 -18.13 10.35 -29.44
CA ALA A 35 -17.14 10.73 -30.47
C ALA A 35 -16.09 11.73 -29.98
N THR A 36 -16.28 12.31 -28.79
CA THR A 36 -15.43 13.40 -28.28
C THR A 36 -14.88 13.10 -26.89
N GLY A 37 -13.70 13.65 -26.59
CA GLY A 37 -13.07 13.51 -25.28
C GLY A 37 -13.93 14.14 -24.17
N LYS A 38 -14.62 15.25 -24.46
CA LYS A 38 -15.54 15.92 -23.52
C LYS A 38 -16.70 15.02 -23.11
N GLU A 39 -17.40 14.41 -24.07
CA GLU A 39 -18.50 13.49 -23.80
C GLU A 39 -18.02 12.24 -23.06
N ALA A 40 -16.82 11.74 -23.39
CA ALA A 40 -16.24 10.60 -22.70
C ALA A 40 -16.04 10.86 -21.21
N VAL A 41 -15.53 12.05 -20.84
CA VAL A 41 -15.37 12.45 -19.43
C VAL A 41 -16.73 12.53 -18.73
N GLU A 42 -17.72 13.17 -19.35
CA GLU A 42 -19.07 13.30 -18.79
C GLU A 42 -19.75 11.94 -18.56
N GLN A 43 -19.70 11.05 -19.55
CA GLN A 43 -20.30 9.71 -19.45
C GLN A 43 -19.57 8.84 -18.43
N ALA A 44 -18.24 8.91 -18.37
CA ALA A 44 -17.45 8.15 -17.40
C ALA A 44 -17.81 8.51 -15.95
N ILE A 45 -17.96 9.81 -15.65
CA ILE A 45 -18.33 10.30 -14.32
C ILE A 45 -19.78 9.92 -13.97
N THR A 46 -20.70 10.08 -14.93
CA THR A 46 -22.13 9.94 -14.68
C THR A 46 -22.57 8.48 -14.57
N ARG A 47 -22.06 7.62 -15.46
CA ARG A 47 -22.55 6.25 -15.61
C ARG A 47 -21.60 5.18 -15.06
N LYS A 48 -20.35 5.54 -14.79
CA LYS A 48 -19.31 4.70 -14.19
C LYS A 48 -19.17 3.34 -14.91
N PRO A 49 -18.68 3.34 -16.15
CA PRO A 49 -18.42 2.11 -16.89
C PRO A 49 -17.36 1.25 -16.18
N ASP A 50 -17.38 -0.05 -16.44
CA ASP A 50 -16.41 -1.00 -15.92
C ASP A 50 -15.09 -0.98 -16.71
N LEU A 51 -15.13 -0.52 -17.96
CA LEU A 51 -13.97 -0.32 -18.84
C LEU A 51 -14.28 0.72 -19.93
N ILE A 52 -13.25 1.44 -20.39
CA ILE A 52 -13.35 2.38 -21.51
C ILE A 52 -12.42 1.92 -22.65
N LEU A 53 -12.98 1.78 -23.85
CA LEU A 53 -12.22 1.71 -25.09
C LEU A 53 -12.08 3.14 -25.61
N MET A 54 -10.86 3.65 -25.70
CA MET A 54 -10.58 5.06 -26.00
C MET A 54 -9.68 5.17 -27.21
N ASP A 55 -10.15 5.75 -28.30
CA ASP A 55 -9.24 6.20 -29.36
C ASP A 55 -8.35 7.33 -28.86
N ILE A 56 -7.09 7.32 -29.25
CA ILE A 56 -6.14 8.37 -28.90
C ILE A 56 -6.44 9.65 -29.68
N HIS A 57 -6.81 9.52 -30.95
CA HIS A 57 -7.14 10.65 -31.80
C HIS A 57 -8.65 10.83 -31.82
N LEU A 58 -9.14 12.00 -31.39
CA LEU A 58 -10.56 12.34 -31.37
C LEU A 58 -10.78 13.62 -32.17
N ALA A 59 -12.02 13.83 -32.61
CA ALA A 59 -12.38 14.94 -33.48
C ALA A 59 -12.43 16.32 -32.77
N ASP A 60 -12.22 16.39 -31.45
CA ASP A 60 -12.24 17.62 -30.65
C ASP A 60 -10.85 18.12 -30.23
N ASP A 61 -10.79 19.30 -29.61
CA ASP A 61 -9.53 19.89 -29.09
C ASP A 61 -8.86 19.03 -27.99
N VAL A 62 -9.60 18.07 -27.43
CA VAL A 62 -9.18 17.20 -26.34
C VAL A 62 -8.88 15.82 -26.91
N ASP A 63 -7.61 15.46 -27.00
CA ASP A 63 -7.22 14.11 -27.40
C ASP A 63 -7.63 13.05 -26.36
N GLY A 64 -7.67 11.79 -26.77
CA GLY A 64 -8.09 10.68 -25.92
C GLY A 64 -7.19 10.46 -24.70
N ILE A 65 -5.92 10.89 -24.77
CA ILE A 65 -4.96 10.81 -23.66
C ILE A 65 -5.33 11.83 -22.58
N GLU A 66 -5.60 13.07 -22.97
CA GLU A 66 -6.04 14.14 -22.08
C GLU A 66 -7.41 13.81 -21.45
N ALA A 67 -8.35 13.29 -22.24
CA ALA A 67 -9.64 12.81 -21.73
C ALA A 67 -9.45 11.70 -20.68
N ALA A 68 -8.59 10.71 -20.97
CA ALA A 68 -8.28 9.63 -20.05
C ALA A 68 -7.60 10.12 -18.76
N ALA A 69 -6.70 11.11 -18.84
CA ALA A 69 -6.08 11.71 -17.66
C ALA A 69 -7.13 12.36 -16.74
N ARG A 70 -8.09 13.10 -17.31
CA ARG A 70 -9.20 13.71 -16.57
C ARG A 70 -10.12 12.67 -15.92
N ILE A 71 -10.39 11.59 -16.62
CA ILE A 71 -11.20 10.48 -16.08
C ILE A 71 -10.50 9.86 -14.89
N ARG A 72 -9.21 9.51 -15.00
CA ARG A 72 -8.43 8.89 -13.90
C ARG A 72 -8.30 9.77 -12.67
N ALA A 73 -8.24 11.09 -12.85
CA ALA A 73 -8.19 12.02 -11.72
C ALA A 73 -9.45 11.95 -10.84
N SER A 74 -10.58 11.49 -11.40
CA SER A 74 -11.88 11.46 -10.70
C SER A 74 -12.43 10.06 -10.46
N GLN A 75 -12.10 9.08 -11.31
CA GLN A 75 -12.63 7.71 -11.27
C GLN A 75 -11.51 6.68 -11.51
N ASP A 76 -11.55 5.57 -10.78
CA ASP A 76 -10.65 4.43 -10.98
C ASP A 76 -11.30 3.45 -11.97
N ILE A 77 -11.15 3.74 -13.27
CA ILE A 77 -11.74 2.96 -14.37
C ILE A 77 -10.59 2.53 -15.31
N PRO A 78 -10.51 1.23 -15.68
CA PRO A 78 -9.50 0.79 -16.63
C PRO A 78 -9.80 1.31 -18.04
N ILE A 79 -8.76 1.85 -18.69
CA ILE A 79 -8.82 2.37 -20.05
C ILE A 79 -7.89 1.56 -20.94
N VAL A 80 -8.41 1.13 -22.08
CA VAL A 80 -7.68 0.48 -23.18
C VAL A 80 -7.62 1.47 -24.33
N TYR A 81 -6.41 1.83 -24.75
CA TYR A 81 -6.24 2.74 -25.88
C TYR A 81 -6.31 2.00 -27.21
N LEU A 82 -6.99 2.61 -28.18
CA LEU A 82 -6.94 2.25 -29.58
C LEU A 82 -6.02 3.25 -30.27
N THR A 83 -5.10 2.79 -31.11
CA THR A 83 -4.15 3.69 -31.80
C THR A 83 -3.89 3.24 -33.23
N ALA A 84 -3.87 4.19 -34.17
CA ALA A 84 -3.49 3.95 -35.57
C ALA A 84 -1.96 4.03 -35.80
N TYR A 85 -1.21 4.64 -34.87
CA TYR A 85 0.23 4.84 -34.99
C TYR A 85 0.99 4.20 -33.83
N ALA A 86 2.11 3.57 -34.18
CA ALA A 86 3.13 3.11 -33.24
C ALA A 86 4.28 4.13 -33.14
N ASP A 87 3.98 5.43 -33.20
CA ASP A 87 5.00 6.45 -33.02
C ASP A 87 5.37 6.57 -31.53
N ASP A 88 6.67 6.55 -31.25
CA ASP A 88 7.19 6.53 -29.88
C ASP A 88 6.71 7.74 -29.07
N THR A 89 6.47 8.88 -29.72
CA THR A 89 6.00 10.12 -29.07
C THR A 89 4.59 10.01 -28.49
N THR A 90 3.65 9.40 -29.21
CA THR A 90 2.29 9.16 -28.70
C THR A 90 2.28 8.07 -27.63
N LEU A 91 3.10 7.05 -27.81
CA LEU A 91 3.24 5.96 -26.83
C LEU A 91 3.80 6.47 -25.50
N GLU A 92 4.83 7.31 -25.52
CA GLU A 92 5.41 7.92 -24.31
C GLU A 92 4.39 8.81 -23.57
N ARG A 93 3.63 9.63 -24.29
CA ARG A 93 2.56 10.43 -23.68
C ARG A 93 1.47 9.57 -23.06
N ALA A 94 1.09 8.48 -23.74
CA ALA A 94 0.08 7.56 -23.23
C ALA A 94 0.59 6.78 -22.01
N LYS A 95 1.88 6.41 -21.94
CA LYS A 95 2.46 5.71 -20.78
C LYS A 95 2.29 6.50 -19.47
N ILE A 96 2.34 7.83 -19.54
CA ILE A 96 2.12 8.73 -18.38
C ILE A 96 0.76 8.48 -17.74
N THR A 97 -0.25 8.10 -18.52
CA THR A 97 -1.59 7.81 -18.01
C THR A 97 -1.75 6.39 -17.45
N GLU A 98 -0.69 5.57 -17.41
CA GLU A 98 -0.72 4.16 -16.97
C GLU A 98 -1.90 3.35 -17.55
N PRO A 99 -1.99 3.19 -18.88
CA PRO A 99 -3.05 2.40 -19.48
C PRO A 99 -2.96 0.93 -19.14
N TYR A 100 -4.14 0.31 -19.14
CA TYR A 100 -4.25 -1.10 -18.85
C TYR A 100 -3.88 -1.97 -20.07
N ALA A 101 -4.11 -1.46 -21.28
CA ALA A 101 -3.67 -2.07 -22.54
C ALA A 101 -3.66 -1.07 -23.70
N TYR A 102 -3.01 -1.46 -24.80
CA TYR A 102 -3.03 -0.79 -26.09
C TYR A 102 -3.45 -1.79 -27.17
N VAL A 103 -4.25 -1.34 -28.14
CA VAL A 103 -4.64 -2.12 -29.31
C VAL A 103 -4.36 -1.30 -30.56
N LEU A 104 -3.60 -1.87 -31.49
CA LEU A 104 -3.29 -1.25 -32.77
C LEU A 104 -4.49 -1.40 -33.72
N LYS A 105 -4.82 -0.32 -34.44
CA LYS A 105 -5.78 -0.34 -35.55
C LYS A 105 -5.03 -0.83 -36.82
N PRO A 106 -5.64 -1.70 -37.66
CA PRO A 106 -7.00 -2.22 -37.56
C PRO A 106 -7.14 -3.29 -36.47
N VAL A 107 -8.20 -3.16 -35.67
CA VAL A 107 -8.44 -4.01 -34.50
C VAL A 107 -8.96 -5.38 -34.93
N THR A 108 -8.31 -6.46 -34.48
CA THR A 108 -8.88 -7.80 -34.61
C THR A 108 -9.76 -8.16 -33.42
N GLU A 109 -10.79 -8.97 -33.67
CA GLU A 109 -11.74 -9.44 -32.66
C GLU A 109 -11.05 -10.10 -31.45
N LYS A 110 -10.03 -10.92 -31.72
CA LYS A 110 -9.28 -11.64 -30.69
C LYS A 110 -8.41 -10.70 -29.85
N GLU A 111 -7.72 -9.75 -30.49
CA GLU A 111 -6.87 -8.80 -29.79
C GLU A 111 -7.68 -7.88 -28.88
N LEU A 112 -8.82 -7.38 -29.36
CA LEU A 112 -9.70 -6.54 -28.55
C LEU A 112 -10.20 -7.28 -27.32
N HIS A 113 -10.65 -8.53 -27.49
CA HIS A 113 -11.12 -9.34 -26.38
C HIS A 113 -10.02 -9.61 -25.34
N ILE A 114 -8.82 -9.99 -25.80
CA ILE A 114 -7.68 -10.21 -24.90
C ILE A 114 -7.34 -8.92 -24.13
N ALA A 115 -7.32 -7.77 -24.81
CA ALA A 115 -7.04 -6.49 -24.19
C ALA A 115 -8.09 -6.13 -23.12
N ILE A 116 -9.37 -6.29 -23.42
CA ILE A 116 -10.48 -6.06 -22.46
C ILE A 116 -10.35 -7.01 -21.26
N CYS A 117 -10.17 -8.31 -21.49
CA CYS A 117 -10.02 -9.32 -20.44
C CYS A 117 -8.85 -9.00 -19.50
N LEU A 118 -7.66 -8.71 -20.05
CA LEU A 118 -6.48 -8.41 -19.27
C LEU A 118 -6.64 -7.10 -18.49
N ALA A 119 -7.24 -6.08 -19.10
CA ALA A 119 -7.49 -4.79 -18.45
C ALA A 119 -8.43 -4.93 -17.24
N LEU A 120 -9.57 -5.60 -17.42
CA LEU A 120 -10.52 -5.87 -16.34
C LEU A 120 -9.90 -6.71 -15.22
N HIS A 121 -9.15 -7.76 -15.58
CA HIS A 121 -8.50 -8.64 -14.61
C HIS A 121 -7.43 -7.91 -13.79
N LYS A 122 -6.57 -7.14 -14.45
CA LYS A 122 -5.52 -6.35 -13.79
C LYS A 122 -6.12 -5.28 -12.87
N HIS A 123 -7.18 -4.61 -13.29
CA HIS A 123 -7.88 -3.62 -12.47
C HIS A 123 -8.49 -4.24 -11.22
N ARG A 124 -9.22 -5.36 -11.38
CA ARG A 124 -9.83 -6.09 -10.25
C ARG A 124 -8.78 -6.57 -9.25
N SER A 125 -7.66 -7.09 -9.75
CA SER A 125 -6.54 -7.56 -8.91
C SER A 125 -5.88 -6.41 -8.15
N GLY A 126 -5.66 -5.26 -8.82
CA GLY A 126 -5.12 -4.05 -8.18
C GLY A 126 -6.02 -3.51 -7.06
N LEU A 127 -7.34 -3.49 -7.28
CA LEU A 127 -8.31 -3.11 -6.25
C LEU A 127 -8.29 -4.05 -5.05
N GLN A 128 -8.17 -5.36 -5.27
CA GLN A 128 -8.06 -6.35 -4.19
C GLN A 128 -6.78 -6.16 -3.38
N GLN A 129 -5.63 -5.98 -4.04
CA GLN A 129 -4.36 -5.72 -3.38
C GLN A 129 -4.40 -4.44 -2.54
N ARG A 130 -4.94 -3.34 -3.08
CA ARG A 130 -5.10 -2.07 -2.33
C ARG A 130 -5.98 -2.24 -1.08
N LYS A 131 -7.07 -3.02 -1.18
CA LYS A 131 -7.92 -3.36 -0.03
C LYS A 131 -7.15 -4.17 1.02
N GLN A 132 -6.43 -5.21 0.60
CA GLN A 132 -5.63 -6.05 1.50
C GLN A 132 -4.52 -5.24 2.20
N LEU A 133 -3.82 -4.37 1.46
CA LEU A 133 -2.81 -3.48 2.04
C LEU A 133 -3.42 -2.51 3.06
N ALA A 134 -4.57 -1.91 2.74
CA ALA A 134 -5.27 -1.03 3.67
C ALA A 134 -5.76 -1.77 4.93
N GLU A 135 -6.15 -3.04 4.80
CA GLU A 135 -6.56 -3.89 5.92
C GLU A 135 -5.36 -4.28 6.80
N LEU A 136 -4.25 -4.70 6.18
CA LEU A 136 -2.99 -4.97 6.87
C LEU A 136 -2.49 -3.72 7.62
N GLN A 137 -2.55 -2.54 7.00
CA GLN A 137 -2.18 -1.27 7.66
C GLN A 137 -3.04 -0.98 8.91
N LYS A 138 -4.34 -1.28 8.88
CA LYS A 138 -5.22 -1.12 10.04
C LYS A 138 -4.91 -2.11 11.17
N SER A 139 -4.31 -3.27 10.84
CA SER A 139 -3.88 -4.26 11.83
C SER A 139 -2.59 -3.89 12.55
N ILE A 140 -1.83 -2.92 12.04
CA ILE A 140 -0.68 -2.34 12.73
C ILE A 140 -1.24 -1.42 13.83
N PRO A 141 -1.15 -1.77 15.12
CA PRO A 141 -1.55 -0.86 16.17
C PRO A 141 -0.73 0.42 16.06
N PRO A 142 -1.33 1.61 16.30
CA PRO A 142 -0.54 2.84 16.35
C PRO A 142 0.57 2.64 17.37
N LEU A 143 1.83 2.75 16.93
CA LEU A 143 2.98 2.83 17.83
C LEU A 143 2.84 4.15 18.60
N GLN A 144 2.06 4.15 19.68
CA GLN A 144 2.07 5.22 20.67
C GLN A 144 3.37 5.13 21.45
N VAL A 145 4.45 5.63 20.85
CA VAL A 145 5.65 5.95 21.62
C VAL A 145 5.40 7.30 22.27
N ARG A 146 4.72 7.27 23.41
CA ARG A 146 5.08 8.15 24.52
C ARG A 146 5.53 7.22 25.61
N GLU A 147 6.84 7.13 25.81
CA GLU A 147 7.35 6.50 27.02
C GLU A 147 6.76 7.29 28.20
N PRO A 148 5.92 6.68 29.05
CA PRO A 148 5.55 7.33 30.29
C PRO A 148 6.85 7.48 31.10
N ILE A 149 7.17 8.71 31.50
CA ILE A 149 8.27 8.95 32.43
C ILE A 149 7.94 8.16 33.69
N LEU A 150 8.76 7.16 34.00
CA LEU A 150 8.60 6.39 35.21
C LEU A 150 9.01 7.26 36.41
N PRO A 151 8.08 7.60 37.33
CA PRO A 151 8.39 8.47 38.45
C PRO A 151 9.28 7.74 39.46
N ILE A 152 10.58 8.06 39.43
CA ILE A 152 11.60 7.47 40.29
C ILE A 152 12.11 8.47 41.32
N CYS A 153 12.25 8.06 42.58
CA CYS A 153 12.83 8.91 43.62
C CYS A 153 14.32 9.12 43.32
N ALA A 154 14.75 10.38 43.14
CA ALA A 154 16.16 10.69 42.86
C ALA A 154 17.13 10.19 43.95
N ARG A 155 16.65 10.10 45.21
CA ARG A 155 17.43 9.70 46.39
C ARG A 155 17.52 8.19 46.58
N CYS A 156 16.38 7.50 46.71
CA CYS A 156 16.36 6.07 47.08
C CYS A 156 16.01 5.15 45.91
N LYS A 157 15.83 5.70 44.70
CA LYS A 157 15.49 4.99 43.46
C LYS A 157 14.18 4.21 43.47
N LYS A 158 13.38 4.24 44.53
CA LYS A 158 12.02 3.67 44.52
C LYS A 158 11.15 4.28 43.43
N ILE A 159 10.25 3.47 42.86
CA ILE A 159 9.30 3.86 41.82
C ILE A 159 7.94 4.12 42.45
N LYS A 160 7.30 5.25 42.08
CA LYS A 160 5.94 5.56 42.53
C LYS A 160 4.94 4.71 41.76
N THR A 161 4.06 4.02 42.47
CA THR A 161 2.98 3.20 41.92
C THR A 161 1.63 3.92 41.98
N ASP A 162 0.63 3.40 41.27
CA ASP A 162 -0.70 4.02 41.15
C ASP A 162 -1.49 4.05 42.47
N GLN A 163 -1.12 3.25 43.47
CA GLN A 163 -1.78 3.17 44.79
C GLN A 163 -1.18 4.14 45.84
N ASP A 164 -0.53 5.22 45.40
CA ASP A 164 0.26 6.16 46.23
C ASP A 164 1.39 5.50 47.06
N GLY A 165 1.75 4.25 46.73
CA GLY A 165 2.85 3.50 47.32
C GLY A 165 4.17 3.68 46.57
N TRP A 166 5.28 3.48 47.27
CA TRP A 166 6.64 3.43 46.70
C TRP A 166 7.16 2.01 46.74
N GLU A 167 7.56 1.47 45.58
CA GLU A 167 8.15 0.13 45.47
C GLU A 167 9.64 0.22 45.10
N ASP A 168 10.40 -0.81 45.47
CA ASP A 168 11.79 -0.93 45.02
C ASP A 168 11.87 -1.14 43.50
N VAL A 169 12.94 -0.66 42.87
CA VAL A 169 13.15 -0.81 41.42
C VAL A 169 13.11 -2.26 41.01
N ALA A 170 13.77 -3.14 41.77
CA ALA A 170 13.86 -4.54 41.44
C ALA A 170 12.48 -5.18 41.47
N THR A 171 11.74 -4.98 42.56
CA THR A 171 10.35 -5.46 42.71
C THR A 171 9.45 -4.95 41.60
N PHE A 172 9.57 -3.68 41.23
CA PHE A 172 8.77 -3.10 40.17
C PHE A 172 9.07 -3.74 38.80
N ILE A 173 10.35 -3.93 38.47
CA ILE A 173 10.79 -4.56 37.21
C ILE A 173 10.30 -6.01 37.14
N GLU A 174 10.44 -6.79 38.20
CA GLU A 174 10.00 -8.19 38.20
C GLU A 174 8.47 -8.34 38.06
N LYS A 175 7.68 -7.43 38.65
CA LYS A 175 6.21 -7.44 38.53
C LYS A 175 5.71 -6.99 37.16
N HIS A 176 6.43 -6.10 36.48
CA HIS A 176 5.95 -5.45 35.25
C HIS A 176 6.73 -5.86 33.99
N SER A 177 7.69 -6.79 34.12
CA SER A 177 8.46 -7.36 33.02
C SER A 177 8.52 -8.89 33.14
N ARG A 178 9.18 -9.55 32.19
CA ARG A 178 9.43 -11.00 32.23
C ARG A 178 10.81 -11.34 32.81
N THR A 179 11.47 -10.39 33.47
CA THR A 179 12.86 -10.50 33.95
C THR A 179 12.90 -10.82 35.45
N ARG A 180 13.88 -11.61 35.88
CA ARG A 180 14.26 -11.85 37.28
C ARG A 180 15.59 -11.19 37.60
N ILE A 181 15.78 -10.70 38.82
CA ILE A 181 16.98 -9.94 39.23
C ILE A 181 17.84 -10.78 40.19
N SER A 182 19.12 -10.96 39.83
CA SER A 182 20.08 -11.79 40.59
C SER A 182 20.68 -11.12 41.82
N HIS A 183 20.47 -9.80 42.02
CA HIS A 183 21.01 -9.01 43.14
C HIS A 183 22.55 -9.00 43.27
N ALA A 184 23.27 -9.14 42.15
CA ALA A 184 24.73 -9.07 42.13
C ALA A 184 25.26 -7.66 42.51
N ILE A 185 26.40 -7.62 43.20
CA ILE A 185 27.12 -6.37 43.51
C ILE A 185 28.12 -6.12 42.37
N CYS A 186 28.06 -4.93 41.74
CA CYS A 186 29.02 -4.60 40.69
C CYS A 186 30.43 -4.35 41.27
N PRO A 187 31.51 -4.48 40.46
CA PRO A 187 32.87 -4.29 40.94
C PRO A 187 33.15 -2.94 41.61
N ASP A 188 32.50 -1.86 41.16
CA ASP A 188 32.64 -0.52 41.76
C ASP A 188 32.04 -0.47 43.17
N CYS A 189 30.85 -1.00 43.34
CA CYS A 189 30.20 -1.08 44.65
C CYS A 189 30.97 -2.00 45.58
N ALA A 190 31.44 -3.15 45.08
CA ALA A 190 32.20 -4.10 45.89
C ALA A 190 33.53 -3.49 46.36
N ARG A 191 34.26 -2.77 45.49
CA ARG A 191 35.44 -1.98 45.89
C ARG A 191 35.11 -0.91 46.93
N THR A 192 33.98 -0.23 46.81
CA THR A 192 33.58 0.80 47.79
C THR A 192 33.27 0.20 49.16
N LEU A 193 32.69 -1.01 49.18
CA LEU A 193 32.28 -1.69 50.41
C LEU A 193 33.42 -2.49 51.07
N TYR A 194 34.32 -3.06 50.26
CA TYR A 194 35.28 -4.09 50.68
C TYR A 194 36.74 -3.80 50.24
N GLY A 195 37.01 -2.72 49.50
CA GLY A 195 38.26 -2.50 48.77
C GLY A 195 39.55 -2.35 49.57
N ASP A 196 39.47 -2.26 50.90
CA ASP A 196 40.62 -2.19 51.81
C ASP A 196 40.78 -3.46 52.68
N GLU A 197 39.87 -4.42 52.57
CA GLU A 197 39.88 -5.63 53.37
C GLU A 197 40.82 -6.69 52.78
N GLN A 198 41.74 -7.23 53.59
CA GLN A 198 42.75 -8.21 53.14
C GLN A 198 42.16 -9.50 52.54
N TRP A 199 40.90 -9.83 52.86
CA TRP A 199 40.22 -11.03 52.38
C TRP A 199 39.52 -10.84 51.02
N TYR A 200 39.44 -9.61 50.49
CA TYR A 200 38.75 -9.31 49.23
C TYR A 200 39.75 -8.88 48.15
N ASP A 201 40.21 -9.82 47.30
CA ASP A 201 40.96 -9.51 46.07
C ASP A 201 40.04 -9.67 44.85
N PRO A 202 39.63 -8.56 44.19
CA PRO A 202 38.73 -8.59 43.03
C PRO A 202 39.25 -9.47 41.87
N ARG A 203 40.56 -9.71 41.80
CA ARG A 203 41.17 -10.50 40.71
C ARG A 203 41.05 -12.01 40.91
N GLN A 204 40.69 -12.48 42.11
CA GLN A 204 40.51 -13.90 42.41
C GLN A 204 39.08 -14.38 42.14
N ASP A 205 38.08 -13.50 42.25
CA ASP A 205 36.66 -13.85 42.07
C ASP A 205 36.30 -14.12 40.59
N ASP A 206 36.93 -13.40 39.64
CA ASP A 206 36.81 -13.64 38.20
C ASP A 206 37.41 -15.01 37.75
N GLN A 207 38.22 -15.65 38.60
CA GLN A 207 38.83 -16.97 38.36
C GLN A 207 38.13 -18.09 39.13
N ASN A 208 37.06 -17.79 39.88
CA ASN A 208 36.36 -18.78 40.69
C ASN A 208 35.41 -19.62 39.81
N PRO A 209 35.68 -20.92 39.61
CA PRO A 209 34.87 -21.78 38.73
C PRO A 209 33.44 -22.01 39.24
N GLU A 210 33.11 -21.63 40.48
CA GLU A 210 31.75 -21.72 41.03
C GLU A 210 30.83 -20.56 40.58
N ASN A 211 31.39 -19.46 40.05
CA ASN A 211 30.61 -18.27 39.63
C ASN A 211 30.10 -18.33 38.17
N THR A 212 30.31 -19.45 37.46
CA THR A 212 29.91 -19.60 36.04
C THR A 212 28.56 -20.30 35.81
N ASP A 213 27.83 -20.69 36.85
CA ASP A 213 26.63 -21.51 36.72
C ASP A 213 25.34 -20.71 36.98
N ASP A 214 25.00 -19.82 36.04
CA ASP A 214 23.63 -19.39 35.75
C ASP A 214 23.63 -18.57 34.44
N ARG A 215 23.60 -19.28 33.30
CA ARG A 215 23.31 -18.72 31.96
C ARG A 215 22.15 -19.46 31.31
#